data_AF-A0A8I1BEE4-F1
#
_entry.id   AF-A0A8I1BEE4-F1
#
_cell.length_a   1.000
_cell.length_b   1.000
_cell.length_c   1.000
_cell.angle_alpha   90.00
_cell.angle_beta   90.00
_cell.angle_gamma   90.00
#
_symmetry.space_group_name_H-M   'P 1'
#
loop_
_entity.id
_entity.type
_entity.pdbx_description
1 polymer ?
#
loop_
_entity_poly.entity_id
_entity_poly.type
_entity_poly.pdbx_seq_one_letter_code
_entity_poly.pdbx_strand_id
1 'polypeptide(L)'
;HPHTKLYIMGEGPIRVQLEQQIKRLKLEKHVFLLGQRKNPYYIMKQADVFCLTSHYEGQSMVLLEALTLKVNIIASDIIANRYVLGNGKYGTLVSHDVDDITVALEQCIQKQPSQYEVFNAQEYNQLALKEFYKLLK
;
A
#
# COMPACT_ATOMS: atom_id res chain seq x y z
N HIS A 1 3.82 -15.04 -12.63
CA HIS A 1 2.43 -15.23 -12.16
C HIS A 1 1.40 -14.76 -13.20
N PRO A 2 0.93 -15.63 -14.12
CA PRO A 2 0.11 -15.20 -15.29
C PRO A 2 -1.32 -14.76 -14.94
N HIS A 3 -1.81 -15.03 -13.73
CA HIS A 3 -3.15 -14.62 -13.27
C HIS A 3 -3.13 -13.36 -12.41
N THR A 4 -1.97 -12.78 -12.13
CA THR A 4 -1.84 -11.56 -11.35
C THR A 4 -2.28 -10.34 -12.16
N LYS A 5 -2.96 -9.41 -11.48
CA LYS A 5 -3.44 -8.15 -12.04
C LYS A 5 -3.05 -7.00 -11.12
N LEU A 6 -2.56 -5.91 -11.70
CA LEU A 6 -2.26 -4.67 -11.02
C LEU A 6 -3.35 -3.66 -11.34
N TYR A 7 -3.97 -3.11 -10.30
CA TYR A 7 -4.96 -2.05 -10.42
C TYR A 7 -4.39 -0.76 -9.82
N ILE A 8 -4.23 0.27 -10.64
CA ILE A 8 -3.75 1.58 -10.20
C ILE A 8 -4.97 2.50 -10.13
N MET A 9 -5.28 2.99 -8.93
CA MET A 9 -6.37 3.91 -8.67
C MET A 9 -5.83 5.32 -8.45
N GLY A 10 -6.51 6.31 -9.02
CA GLY A 10 -6.07 7.71 -9.01
C GLY A 10 -5.94 8.26 -10.43
N GLU A 11 -5.73 9.57 -10.51
CA GLU A 11 -5.57 10.31 -11.75
C GLU A 11 -4.46 11.35 -11.55
N GLY A 12 -3.69 11.65 -12.59
CA GLY A 12 -2.53 12.53 -12.45
C GLY A 12 -1.74 12.76 -13.73
N PRO A 13 -0.78 13.68 -13.69
CA PRO A 13 -0.07 14.15 -14.89
C PRO A 13 0.71 13.05 -15.63
N ILE A 14 1.08 11.98 -14.92
CA ILE A 14 1.85 10.86 -15.48
C ILE A 14 0.99 9.78 -16.15
N ARG A 15 -0.35 9.93 -16.18
CA ARG A 15 -1.25 8.91 -16.75
C ARG A 15 -0.86 8.47 -18.15
N VAL A 16 -0.66 9.43 -19.06
CA VAL A 16 -0.34 9.14 -20.47
C VAL A 16 0.98 8.35 -20.58
N GLN A 17 1.97 8.68 -19.73
CA GLN A 17 3.25 7.97 -19.69
C GLN A 17 3.07 6.53 -19.21
N LEU A 18 2.21 6.30 -18.20
CA LEU A 18 1.87 4.96 -17.73
C LEU A 18 1.16 4.14 -18.80
N GLU A 19 0.18 4.71 -19.51
CA GLU A 19 -0.53 4.03 -20.62
C GLU A 19 0.45 3.60 -21.72
N GLN A 20 1.38 4.48 -22.10
CA GLN A 20 2.43 4.17 -23.07
C GLN A 20 3.38 3.07 -22.57
N GLN A 21 3.76 3.10 -21.30
CA GLN A 21 4.63 2.08 -20.70
C GLN A 21 3.94 0.71 -20.66
N ILE A 22 2.67 0.65 -20.26
CA ILE A 22 1.87 -0.58 -20.24
C ILE A 22 1.81 -1.20 -21.64
N LYS A 23 1.53 -0.39 -22.67
CA LYS A 23 1.49 -0.84 -24.07
C LYS A 23 2.86 -1.33 -24.56
N ARG A 24 3.93 -0.58 -24.27
CA ARG A 24 5.30 -0.95 -24.65
C ARG A 24 5.71 -2.29 -24.04
N LEU A 25 5.29 -2.56 -22.79
CA LEU A 25 5.56 -3.80 -22.08
C LEU A 25 4.56 -4.93 -22.39
N LYS A 26 3.54 -4.67 -23.22
CA LYS A 26 2.46 -5.63 -23.58
C LYS A 26 1.69 -6.15 -22.35
N LEU A 27 1.44 -5.26 -21.38
CA LEU A 27 0.80 -5.58 -20.10
C LEU A 27 -0.68 -5.16 -20.03
N GLU A 28 -1.32 -4.84 -21.16
CA GLU A 28 -2.69 -4.31 -21.21
C GLU A 28 -3.75 -5.24 -20.61
N LYS A 29 -3.46 -6.55 -20.54
CA LYS A 29 -4.33 -7.56 -19.91
C LYS A 29 -4.08 -7.75 -18.40
N HIS A 30 -3.03 -7.13 -17.87
CA HIS A 30 -2.55 -7.32 -16.51
C HIS A 30 -2.53 -6.03 -15.69
N VAL A 31 -2.35 -4.85 -16.31
CA VAL A 31 -2.29 -3.56 -15.61
C VAL A 31 -3.47 -2.69 -16.02
N PHE A 32 -4.23 -2.23 -15.04
CA PHE A 32 -5.46 -1.47 -15.24
C PHE A 32 -5.37 -0.12 -14.53
N LEU A 33 -5.46 0.97 -15.30
CA LEU A 33 -5.57 2.33 -14.77
C LEU A 33 -7.04 2.67 -14.55
N LEU A 34 -7.49 2.61 -13.30
CA LEU A 34 -8.91 2.72 -12.96
C LEU A 34 -9.41 4.17 -12.86
N GLY A 35 -8.51 5.17 -12.92
CA GLY A 35 -8.85 6.56 -12.66
C GLY A 35 -9.22 6.80 -11.20
N GLN A 36 -9.74 7.99 -10.91
CA GLN A 36 -10.23 8.32 -9.58
C GLN A 36 -11.54 7.56 -9.27
N ARG A 37 -11.64 7.01 -8.06
CA ARG A 37 -12.84 6.29 -7.59
C ARG A 37 -13.39 6.95 -6.34
N LYS A 38 -14.72 7.14 -6.30
CA LYS A 38 -15.42 7.69 -5.13
C LYS A 38 -15.35 6.75 -3.92
N ASN A 39 -15.37 5.45 -4.16
CA ASN A 39 -15.24 4.42 -3.12
C ASN A 39 -14.14 3.42 -3.53
N PRO A 40 -12.87 3.68 -3.16
CA PRO A 40 -11.75 2.78 -3.46
C PRO A 40 -11.73 1.55 -2.54
N TYR A 41 -12.38 1.62 -1.37
CA TYR A 41 -12.30 0.60 -0.32
C TYR A 41 -12.83 -0.76 -0.76
N TYR A 42 -13.90 -0.78 -1.58
CA TYR A 42 -14.42 -2.04 -2.13
C TYR A 42 -13.37 -2.77 -2.96
N ILE A 43 -12.64 -2.04 -3.81
CA ILE A 43 -11.62 -2.61 -4.69
C ILE A 43 -10.40 -3.02 -3.86
N MET A 44 -9.95 -2.14 -2.97
CA MET A 44 -8.79 -2.39 -2.11
C MET A 44 -8.99 -3.64 -1.24
N LYS A 45 -10.19 -3.84 -0.67
CA LYS A 45 -10.51 -5.03 0.15
C LYS A 45 -10.46 -6.35 -0.62
N GLN A 46 -10.58 -6.33 -1.96
CA GLN A 46 -10.49 -7.53 -2.79
C GLN A 46 -9.05 -7.86 -3.21
N ALA A 47 -8.09 -6.97 -2.94
CA ALA A 47 -6.70 -7.18 -3.32
C ALA A 47 -6.03 -8.17 -2.36
N ASP A 48 -5.19 -9.05 -2.91
CA ASP A 48 -4.32 -9.92 -2.11
C ASP A 48 -3.23 -9.09 -1.37
N VAL A 49 -2.82 -7.97 -1.98
CA VAL A 49 -1.79 -7.05 -1.47
C VAL A 49 -2.02 -5.63 -1.98
N PHE A 50 -1.77 -4.64 -1.12
CA PHE A 50 -1.70 -3.21 -1.46
C PHE A 50 -0.24 -2.74 -1.44
N CYS A 51 0.16 -1.97 -2.47
CA CYS A 51 1.53 -1.47 -2.61
C CYS A 51 1.56 0.06 -2.56
N LEU A 52 2.43 0.63 -1.70
CA LEU A 52 2.72 2.06 -1.65
C LEU A 52 4.22 2.30 -1.85
N THR A 53 4.63 2.50 -3.10
CA THR A 53 6.05 2.65 -3.50
C THR A 53 6.49 4.11 -3.60
N SER A 54 5.90 5.01 -2.79
CA SER A 54 6.20 6.45 -2.81
C SER A 54 7.62 6.75 -2.34
N HIS A 55 8.23 7.81 -2.87
CA HIS A 55 9.51 8.33 -2.36
C HIS A 55 9.35 9.23 -1.14
N TYR A 56 8.22 9.93 -1.03
CA TYR A 56 7.94 10.89 0.03
C TYR A 56 6.46 10.85 0.40
N GLU A 57 6.18 10.93 1.70
CA GLU A 57 4.83 11.00 2.27
C GLU A 57 4.88 11.90 3.52
N GLY A 58 3.81 12.65 3.78
CA GLY A 58 3.65 13.36 5.06
C GLY A 58 3.24 12.38 6.14
N GLN A 59 1.99 11.91 6.04
CA GLN A 59 1.52 10.73 6.74
C GLN A 59 0.71 9.89 5.75
N SER A 60 1.08 8.61 5.66
CA SER A 60 0.53 7.69 4.67
C SER A 60 -0.88 7.22 5.06
N MET A 61 -1.88 8.09 4.90
CA MET A 61 -3.28 7.82 5.27
C MET A 61 -3.82 6.56 4.58
N VAL A 62 -3.45 6.33 3.32
CA VAL A 62 -3.86 5.14 2.57
C VAL A 62 -3.35 3.83 3.21
N LEU A 63 -2.23 3.86 3.95
CA LEU A 63 -1.78 2.69 4.70
C LEU A 63 -2.71 2.41 5.89
N LEU A 64 -3.16 3.44 6.62
CA LEU A 64 -4.14 3.27 7.70
C LEU A 64 -5.47 2.71 7.17
N GLU A 65 -5.90 3.15 5.98
CA GLU A 65 -7.08 2.61 5.30
C GLU A 65 -6.90 1.14 4.93
N ALA A 66 -5.77 0.77 4.32
CA ALA A 66 -5.45 -0.61 3.95
C ALA A 66 -5.36 -1.53 5.18
N LEU A 67 -4.73 -1.07 6.26
CA LEU A 67 -4.65 -1.78 7.55
C LEU A 67 -6.04 -2.03 8.14
N THR A 68 -6.90 -1.01 8.11
CA THR A 68 -8.29 -1.12 8.61
C THR A 68 -9.09 -2.14 7.80
N LEU A 69 -8.81 -2.28 6.51
CA LEU A 69 -9.41 -3.29 5.64
C LEU A 69 -8.78 -4.68 5.76
N LYS A 70 -7.72 -4.84 6.56
CA LYS A 70 -6.95 -6.09 6.75
C LYS A 70 -6.34 -6.61 5.44
N VAL A 71 -5.90 -5.71 4.58
CA VAL A 71 -5.19 -6.05 3.34
C VAL A 71 -3.70 -6.13 3.65
N ASN A 72 -2.99 -7.11 3.08
CA ASN A 72 -1.53 -7.17 3.21
C ASN A 72 -0.89 -5.93 2.56
N ILE A 73 0.18 -5.41 3.16
CA ILE A 73 0.81 -4.17 2.69
C ILE A 73 2.27 -4.41 2.36
N ILE A 74 2.70 -3.85 1.23
CA ILE A 74 4.10 -3.61 0.90
C ILE A 74 4.26 -2.09 0.73
N ALA A 75 5.16 -1.48 1.48
CA ALA A 75 5.39 -0.04 1.41
C ALA A 75 6.89 0.27 1.36
N SER A 76 7.24 1.38 0.72
CA SER A 76 8.61 1.86 0.70
C SER A 76 9.12 2.18 2.11
N ASP A 77 10.40 1.90 2.35
CA ASP A 77 11.04 2.04 3.65
C ASP A 77 11.44 3.49 3.95
N ILE A 78 10.43 4.33 4.13
CA ILE A 78 10.56 5.76 4.46
C ILE A 78 10.01 6.03 5.87
N ILE A 79 10.44 7.14 6.48
CA ILE A 79 10.09 7.50 7.87
C ILE A 79 8.58 7.45 8.12
N ALA A 80 7.77 8.03 7.21
CA ALA A 80 6.32 8.06 7.33
C ALA A 80 5.70 6.63 7.32
N ASN A 81 6.16 5.76 6.43
CA ASN A 81 5.67 4.38 6.32
C ASN A 81 6.11 3.52 7.50
N ARG A 82 7.36 3.67 7.97
CA ARG A 82 7.86 3.00 9.19
C ARG A 82 6.98 3.32 10.39
N TYR A 83 6.60 4.58 10.57
CA TYR A 83 5.75 5.00 11.67
C TYR A 83 4.36 4.35 11.59
N VAL A 84 3.71 4.39 10.42
CA VAL A 84 2.37 3.81 10.25
C VAL A 84 2.37 2.29 10.35
N LEU A 85 3.39 1.61 9.82
CA LEU A 85 3.50 0.15 9.84
C LEU A 85 4.16 -0.41 11.11
N GLY A 86 4.45 0.43 12.10
CA GLY A 86 5.07 0.00 13.36
C GLY A 86 6.44 -0.66 13.16
N ASN A 87 7.27 -0.08 12.28
CA ASN A 87 8.57 -0.64 11.86
C ASN A 87 8.48 -2.07 11.30
N GLY A 88 7.45 -2.33 10.47
CA GLY A 88 7.25 -3.62 9.80
C GLY A 88 6.31 -4.59 10.53
N LYS A 89 5.85 -4.20 11.73
CA LYS A 89 4.88 -4.94 12.54
C LYS A 89 3.57 -5.26 11.81
N TYR A 90 3.10 -4.32 10.97
CA TYR A 90 1.79 -4.41 10.30
C TYR A 90 1.88 -4.62 8.78
N GLY A 91 3.07 -4.76 8.21
CA GLY A 91 3.27 -4.93 6.77
C GLY A 91 4.74 -4.91 6.38
N THR A 92 5.05 -5.22 5.12
CA THR A 92 6.44 -5.24 4.64
C THR A 92 6.93 -3.85 4.30
N LEU A 93 8.13 -3.52 4.78
CA LEU A 93 8.90 -2.36 4.35
C LEU A 93 9.97 -2.83 3.35
N VAL A 94 10.06 -2.17 2.20
CA VAL A 94 11.00 -2.50 1.13
C VAL A 94 11.76 -1.27 0.67
N SER A 95 12.97 -1.44 0.14
CA SER A 95 13.67 -0.33 -0.51
C SER A 95 12.95 0.07 -1.81
N HIS A 96 13.44 1.11 -2.50
CA HIS A 96 12.94 1.49 -3.83
C HIS A 96 13.51 0.62 -4.96
N ASP A 97 14.28 -0.41 -4.63
CA ASP A 97 14.82 -1.35 -5.60
C ASP A 97 13.72 -2.28 -6.15
N VAL A 98 13.76 -2.52 -7.47
CA VAL A 98 12.76 -3.35 -8.17
C VAL A 98 12.85 -4.80 -7.71
N ASP A 99 14.05 -5.31 -7.41
CA ASP A 99 14.24 -6.68 -6.97
C ASP A 99 13.66 -6.89 -5.56
N ASP A 100 13.87 -5.94 -4.65
CA ASP A 100 13.27 -5.97 -3.30
C ASP A 100 11.75 -5.98 -3.34
N ILE A 101 11.15 -5.11 -4.17
CA ILE A 101 9.70 -5.06 -4.37
C ILE A 101 9.21 -6.38 -4.97
N THR A 102 9.94 -6.94 -5.93
CA THR A 102 9.59 -8.20 -6.60
C THR A 102 9.58 -9.37 -5.61
N VAL A 103 10.64 -9.51 -4.81
CA VAL A 103 10.73 -10.57 -3.78
C VAL A 103 9.58 -10.46 -2.78
N ALA A 104 9.25 -9.25 -2.30
CA ALA A 104 8.15 -9.04 -1.38
C ALA A 104 6.79 -9.41 -2.02
N LEU A 105 6.56 -9.07 -3.29
CA LEU A 105 5.36 -9.45 -4.03
C LEU A 105 5.23 -10.97 -4.18
N GLU A 106 6.33 -11.64 -4.53
CA GLU A 106 6.34 -13.10 -4.67
C GLU A 106 6.01 -13.81 -3.35
N GLN A 107 6.56 -13.34 -2.24
CA GLN A 107 6.25 -13.84 -0.90
C GLN A 107 4.77 -13.67 -0.54
N CYS A 108 4.17 -12.50 -0.83
CA CYS A 108 2.74 -12.29 -0.62
C CYS A 108 1.86 -13.20 -1.50
N ILE A 109 2.24 -13.39 -2.77
CA ILE A 109 1.47 -14.23 -3.72
C ILE A 109 1.48 -15.71 -3.32
N GLN A 110 2.50 -16.19 -2.61
CA GLN A 110 2.57 -17.57 -2.13
C GLN A 110 1.56 -17.89 -1.01
N LYS A 111 0.71 -16.93 -0.60
CA LYS A 111 -0.41 -17.08 0.36
C LYS A 111 0.00 -17.76 1.67
N GLN A 112 1.21 -17.48 2.13
CA GLN A 112 1.61 -17.88 3.47
C GLN A 112 0.71 -17.18 4.51
N PRO A 113 0.43 -17.81 5.65
CA PRO A 113 -0.30 -17.15 6.74
C PRO A 113 0.31 -15.79 7.05
N SER A 114 -0.53 -14.78 7.25
CA SER A 114 -0.05 -13.44 7.57
C SER A 114 0.78 -13.48 8.84
N GLN A 115 2.06 -13.08 8.71
CA GLN A 115 2.99 -12.96 9.83
C GLN A 115 2.81 -11.64 10.62
N TYR A 116 1.97 -10.74 10.12
CA TYR A 116 1.78 -9.40 10.68
C TYR A 116 0.76 -9.40 11.80
N GLU A 117 0.94 -8.48 12.75
CA GLU A 117 -0.04 -8.28 13.79
C GLU A 117 -1.32 -7.62 13.25
N VAL A 118 -2.45 -7.87 13.91
CA VAL A 118 -3.71 -7.25 13.55
C VAL A 118 -3.72 -5.80 14.02
N PHE A 119 -3.84 -4.87 13.08
CA PHE A 119 -3.95 -3.45 13.38
C PHE A 119 -5.28 -3.11 14.08
N ASN A 120 -5.20 -2.39 15.21
CA ASN A 120 -6.36 -1.89 15.95
C ASN A 120 -6.53 -0.38 15.73
N ALA A 121 -7.42 -0.01 14.82
CA ALA A 121 -7.68 1.39 14.48
C ALA A 121 -8.23 2.22 15.66
N GLN A 122 -9.02 1.60 16.55
CA GLN A 122 -9.58 2.30 17.71
C GLN A 122 -8.49 2.67 18.71
N GLU A 123 -7.61 1.71 19.01
CA GLU A 123 -6.46 1.92 19.88
C GLU A 123 -5.48 2.95 19.29
N TYR A 124 -5.17 2.84 18.00
CA TYR A 124 -4.33 3.82 17.30
C TYR A 124 -4.88 5.25 17.45
N ASN A 125 -6.18 5.44 17.22
CA ASN A 125 -6.82 6.75 17.37
C ASN A 125 -6.79 7.26 18.81
N GLN A 126 -7.00 6.39 19.80
CA GLN A 126 -6.92 6.77 21.22
C GLN A 126 -5.50 7.21 21.61
N LEU A 127 -4.46 6.50 21.13
CA LEU A 127 -3.07 6.86 21.37
C LEU A 127 -2.72 8.20 20.72
N ALA A 128 -3.10 8.40 19.45
CA ALA A 128 -2.87 9.65 18.74
C ALA A 128 -3.51 10.86 19.46
N LEU A 129 -4.75 10.72 19.93
CA LEU A 129 -5.42 11.76 20.72
C LEU A 129 -4.68 12.03 22.05
N LYS A 130 -4.24 10.97 22.73
CA LYS A 130 -3.50 11.10 23.99
C LYS A 130 -2.18 11.84 23.80
N GLU A 131 -1.44 11.55 22.74
CA GLU A 131 -0.20 12.25 22.39
C GLU A 131 -0.45 13.72 22.07
N PHE A 132 -1.48 14.01 21.27
CA PHE A 132 -1.88 15.38 20.95
C PHE A 132 -2.18 16.20 22.22
N TYR A 133 -3.03 15.69 23.12
CA TYR A 133 -3.36 16.39 24.37
C TYR A 133 -2.19 16.50 25.34
N LYS A 134 -1.19 15.61 25.26
CA LYS A 134 0.03 15.72 26.06
C LYS A 134 0.90 16.90 25.62
N LEU A 135 0.90 17.24 24.33
CA LEU A 135 1.67 18.36 23.78
C LEU A 135 1.03 19.73 24.04
N LEU A 136 -0.28 19.77 24.35
CA LEU A 136 -0.99 20.99 24.72
C LEU A 136 -0.85 21.37 26.20
N LYS A 137 -0.30 20.48 27.02
CA LYS A 137 0.00 20.71 28.44
C LYS A 137 1.43 21.18 28.61
#